data_AF-A0AAD1H0Z1-F1
#
_entry.id   AF-A0AAD1H0Z1-F1
#
_cell.length_a   1.000
_cell.length_b   1.000
_cell.length_c   1.000
_cell.angle_alpha   90.00
_cell.angle_beta   90.00
_cell.angle_gamma   90.00
#
_symmetry.space_group_name_H-M   'P 1'
#
loop_
_entity.id
_entity.type
_entity.pdbx_description
1 polymer ?
#
loop_
_entity_poly.entity_id
_entity_poly.type
_entity_poly.pdbx_seq_one_letter_code
_entity_poly.pdbx_strand_id
1 'polypeptide(L)'
;MSPATYFGCALTVLLMSRRMFVLATLMSLIQQVSGTPYVAGGDSPAGTDCSGLASWIANMATDRPVFGSRFNTGNEESALLARGFKYGTAPGALVIGWNSRHTAVTLPDGTPVSSGEGGGVKIGGGGAYQPQFTHHMFLPVAPEAAEDTPAPEEAAVLVGVVEPEAPAPDPAPTDAIGSELPVPEPDPVPASDEAVNS
;
A
#
# COMPACT_ATOMS: atom_id res chain seq x y z
N MET A 1 -2.13 -39.21 -21.12
CA MET A 1 -1.25 -38.11 -20.66
C MET A 1 -1.85 -36.79 -21.14
N SER A 2 -2.53 -36.03 -20.28
CA SER A 2 -3.07 -34.71 -20.64
C SER A 2 -1.99 -33.63 -20.53
N PRO A 3 -1.80 -32.75 -21.53
CA PRO A 3 -0.77 -31.71 -21.53
C PRO A 3 -1.12 -30.46 -20.69
N ALA A 4 -2.23 -30.47 -19.94
CA ALA A 4 -2.75 -29.28 -19.27
C ALA A 4 -1.93 -28.82 -18.03
N THR A 5 -1.08 -29.67 -17.46
CA THR A 5 -0.37 -29.37 -16.20
C THR A 5 0.95 -28.60 -16.38
N TYR A 6 1.58 -28.67 -17.56
CA TYR A 6 2.92 -28.08 -17.77
C TYR A 6 2.90 -26.57 -18.02
N PHE A 7 1.82 -26.02 -18.58
CA PHE A 7 1.73 -24.59 -18.90
C PHE A 7 1.59 -23.71 -17.65
N GLY A 8 0.83 -24.16 -16.65
CA GLY A 8 0.71 -23.46 -15.37
C GLY A 8 2.02 -23.46 -14.59
N CYS A 9 2.72 -24.60 -14.55
CA CYS A 9 4.00 -24.71 -13.84
C CYS A 9 5.10 -23.84 -14.49
N ALA A 10 5.21 -23.83 -15.82
CA ALA A 10 6.19 -23.02 -16.54
C ALA A 10 5.96 -21.51 -16.38
N LEU A 11 4.69 -21.05 -16.41
CA LEU A 11 4.35 -19.64 -16.22
C LEU A 11 4.62 -19.18 -14.78
N THR A 12 4.28 -19.99 -13.77
CA THR A 12 4.56 -19.69 -12.36
C THR A 12 6.06 -19.62 -12.08
N VAL A 13 6.85 -20.56 -12.61
CA VAL A 13 8.32 -20.53 -12.47
C VAL A 13 8.93 -19.30 -13.15
N LEU A 14 8.42 -18.88 -14.31
CA LEU A 14 8.88 -17.67 -15.01
C LEU A 14 8.56 -16.39 -14.23
N LEU A 15 7.35 -16.28 -13.66
CA LEU A 15 6.94 -15.13 -12.85
C LEU A 15 7.75 -15.03 -11.55
N MET A 16 7.96 -16.15 -10.86
CA MET A 16 8.82 -16.22 -9.67
C MET A 16 10.27 -15.85 -9.99
N SER A 17 10.80 -16.39 -11.10
CA SER A 17 12.16 -16.09 -11.55
C SER A 17 12.34 -14.61 -11.90
N ARG A 18 11.36 -13.99 -12.57
CA ARG A 18 11.39 -12.56 -12.86
C ARG A 18 11.35 -11.73 -11.58
N ARG A 19 10.53 -12.14 -10.60
CA ARG A 19 10.43 -11.44 -9.31
C ARG A 19 11.76 -11.45 -8.55
N MET A 20 12.36 -12.63 -8.43
CA MET A 20 13.66 -12.80 -7.77
C MET A 20 14.76 -12.02 -8.49
N PHE A 21 14.73 -11.98 -9.81
CA PHE A 21 15.70 -11.20 -10.59
C PHE A 21 15.55 -9.68 -10.36
N VAL A 22 14.32 -9.15 -10.40
CA VAL A 22 14.08 -7.71 -10.13
C VAL A 22 14.52 -7.35 -8.71
N LEU A 23 14.16 -8.16 -7.72
CA LEU A 23 14.57 -7.90 -6.34
C LEU A 23 16.10 -7.96 -6.18
N ALA A 24 16.76 -8.99 -6.72
CA ALA A 24 18.20 -9.15 -6.61
C ALA A 24 18.97 -8.01 -7.30
N THR A 25 18.52 -7.57 -8.47
CA THR A 25 19.14 -6.44 -9.19
C THR A 25 18.94 -5.12 -8.45
N LEU A 26 17.73 -4.86 -7.92
CA LEU A 26 17.46 -3.69 -7.07
C LEU A 26 18.34 -3.67 -5.83
N MET A 27 18.45 -4.80 -5.12
CA MET A 27 19.33 -4.91 -3.96
C MET A 27 20.78 -4.69 -4.32
N SER A 28 21.25 -5.28 -5.43
CA SER A 28 22.62 -5.07 -5.89
C SER A 28 22.89 -3.60 -6.21
N LEU A 29 21.96 -2.90 -6.85
CA LEU A 29 22.08 -1.46 -7.11
C LEU A 29 22.17 -0.69 -5.80
N ILE A 30 21.26 -0.94 -4.87
CA ILE A 30 21.14 -0.16 -3.64
C ILE A 30 22.36 -0.39 -2.74
N GLN A 31 22.84 -1.63 -2.66
CA GLN A 31 24.09 -1.94 -1.96
C GLN A 31 25.29 -1.23 -2.61
N GLN A 32 25.32 -1.11 -3.94
CA GLN A 32 26.38 -0.40 -4.65
C GLN A 32 26.33 1.12 -4.44
N VAL A 33 25.15 1.72 -4.37
CA VAL A 33 24.99 3.18 -4.22
C VAL A 33 24.82 3.63 -2.77
N SER A 34 24.79 2.69 -1.82
CA SER A 34 24.73 3.03 -0.39
C SER A 34 25.93 3.88 0.02
N GLY A 35 25.68 4.99 0.69
CA GLY A 35 26.69 5.99 1.04
C GLY A 35 26.96 7.05 -0.04
N THR A 36 26.36 6.96 -1.23
CA THR A 36 26.43 8.04 -2.23
C THR A 36 25.93 9.36 -1.63
N PRO A 37 26.69 10.47 -1.70
CA PRO A 37 26.32 11.74 -1.07
C PRO A 37 24.98 12.32 -1.54
N TYR A 38 24.34 13.10 -0.68
CA TYR A 38 23.17 13.89 -1.08
C TYR A 38 23.60 15.08 -1.94
N VAL A 39 23.10 15.14 -3.17
CA VAL A 39 23.31 16.29 -4.07
C VAL A 39 21.96 16.66 -4.68
N ALA A 40 21.50 17.88 -4.42
CA ALA A 40 20.26 18.40 -4.99
C ALA A 40 20.31 18.37 -6.52
N GLY A 41 19.31 17.75 -7.15
CA GLY A 41 19.27 17.53 -8.60
C GLY A 41 20.25 16.47 -9.12
N GLY A 42 20.99 15.78 -8.24
CA GLY A 42 21.95 14.75 -8.62
C GLY A 42 21.29 13.53 -9.26
N ASP A 43 21.96 12.96 -10.25
CA ASP A 43 21.54 11.79 -11.02
C ASP A 43 22.75 10.94 -11.43
N SER A 44 23.72 10.78 -10.52
CA SER A 44 24.91 9.97 -10.76
C SER A 44 25.42 9.28 -9.48
N PRO A 45 26.30 8.28 -9.60
CA PRO A 45 26.96 7.68 -8.43
C PRO A 45 27.76 8.67 -7.56
N ALA A 46 28.13 9.84 -8.09
CA ALA A 46 28.81 10.89 -7.33
C ALA A 46 27.88 11.67 -6.39
N GLY A 47 26.56 11.57 -6.58
CA GLY A 47 25.57 12.20 -5.72
C GLY A 47 24.16 12.17 -6.29
N THR A 48 23.18 12.02 -5.39
CA THR A 48 21.74 12.03 -5.74
C THR A 48 20.89 12.63 -4.63
N ASP A 49 19.80 13.28 -5.01
CA ASP A 49 18.76 13.68 -4.07
C ASP A 49 17.76 12.54 -3.81
N CYS A 50 16.75 12.82 -2.98
CA CYS A 50 15.66 11.89 -2.67
C CYS A 50 14.97 11.36 -3.94
N SER A 51 14.58 12.27 -4.82
CA SER A 51 13.87 11.95 -6.06
C SER A 51 14.73 11.29 -7.13
N GLY A 52 16.02 11.58 -7.17
CA GLY A 52 16.98 10.92 -8.05
C GLY A 52 17.13 9.44 -7.68
N LEU A 53 17.24 9.14 -6.39
CA LEU A 53 17.29 7.74 -5.93
C LEU A 53 15.98 7.00 -6.25
N ALA A 54 14.83 7.63 -5.98
CA ALA A 54 13.53 7.07 -6.34
C ALA A 54 13.42 6.83 -7.86
N SER A 55 13.97 7.73 -8.67
CA SER A 55 14.02 7.58 -10.13
C SER A 55 14.85 6.39 -10.57
N TRP A 56 16.03 6.18 -9.98
CA TRP A 56 16.90 5.04 -10.31
C TRP A 56 16.19 3.72 -10.05
N ILE A 57 15.57 3.61 -8.87
CA ILE A 57 14.86 2.41 -8.45
C ILE A 57 13.64 2.17 -9.35
N ALA A 58 12.84 3.21 -9.62
CA ALA A 58 11.69 3.10 -10.51
C ALA A 58 12.08 2.77 -11.96
N ASN A 59 13.19 3.33 -12.46
CA ASN A 59 13.73 3.02 -13.78
C ASN A 59 14.19 1.56 -13.86
N MET A 60 15.01 1.12 -12.91
CA MET A 60 15.49 -0.27 -12.87
C MET A 60 14.34 -1.27 -12.79
N ALA A 61 13.35 -1.01 -11.92
CA ALA A 61 12.21 -1.89 -11.75
C ALA A 61 11.29 -1.98 -12.98
N THR A 62 11.45 -1.07 -13.95
CA THR A 62 10.62 -0.97 -15.16
C THR A 62 11.44 -1.13 -16.43
N ASP A 63 12.59 -1.80 -16.31
CA ASP A 63 13.48 -2.17 -17.42
C ASP A 63 13.98 -0.93 -18.21
N ARG A 64 14.16 0.20 -17.53
CA ARG A 64 14.70 1.46 -18.08
C ARG A 64 16.14 1.69 -17.63
N PRO A 65 16.94 2.47 -18.38
CA PRO A 65 18.25 2.93 -17.91
C PRO A 65 18.13 3.61 -16.54
N VAL A 66 18.99 3.21 -15.60
CA VAL A 66 18.98 3.70 -14.22
C VAL A 66 19.09 5.23 -14.18
N PHE A 67 20.05 5.77 -14.94
CA PHE A 67 20.35 7.20 -15.04
C PHE A 67 19.73 7.85 -16.29
N GLY A 68 19.59 9.17 -16.27
CA GLY A 68 19.21 9.97 -17.44
C GLY A 68 17.71 10.12 -17.68
N SER A 69 16.88 9.32 -17.01
CA SER A 69 15.42 9.48 -16.97
C SER A 69 14.94 9.79 -15.56
N ARG A 70 15.45 10.87 -14.96
CA ARG A 70 15.07 11.30 -13.61
C ARG A 70 13.71 12.01 -13.58
N PHE A 71 13.08 11.98 -12.41
CA PHE A 71 11.96 12.81 -12.02
C PHE A 71 12.26 13.55 -10.71
N ASN A 72 11.34 14.41 -10.29
CA ASN A 72 11.36 15.12 -9.00
C ASN A 72 9.97 15.05 -8.35
N THR A 73 9.86 15.41 -7.07
CA THR A 73 8.58 15.34 -6.33
C THR A 73 7.43 16.11 -6.99
N GLY A 74 7.72 17.14 -7.79
CA GLY A 74 6.72 17.93 -8.52
C GLY A 74 6.13 17.23 -9.75
N ASN A 75 6.81 16.23 -10.33
CA ASN A 75 6.28 15.44 -11.45
C ASN A 75 6.27 13.93 -11.20
N GLU A 76 6.61 13.49 -9.99
CA GLU A 76 6.77 12.10 -9.58
C GLU A 76 5.53 11.24 -9.91
N GLU A 77 4.33 11.74 -9.65
CA GLU A 77 3.08 11.06 -9.98
C GLU A 77 3.00 10.66 -11.47
N SER A 78 3.13 11.64 -12.36
CA SER A 78 3.07 11.41 -13.80
C SER A 78 4.19 10.50 -14.29
N ALA A 79 5.38 10.62 -13.69
CA ALA A 79 6.55 9.83 -14.03
C ALA A 79 6.38 8.36 -13.61
N LEU A 80 5.81 8.09 -12.44
CA LEU A 80 5.52 6.76 -11.94
C LEU A 80 4.38 6.10 -12.73
N LEU A 81 3.34 6.84 -13.09
CA LEU A 81 2.28 6.34 -13.98
C LEU A 81 2.84 5.91 -15.34
N ALA A 82 3.72 6.70 -15.95
CA ALA A 82 4.38 6.35 -17.21
C ALA A 82 5.30 5.11 -17.11
N ARG A 83 5.62 4.71 -15.88
CA ARG A 83 6.40 3.52 -15.51
C ARG A 83 5.51 2.34 -15.09
N GLY A 84 4.19 2.49 -15.13
CA GLY A 84 3.24 1.41 -14.81
C GLY A 84 2.98 1.22 -13.32
N PHE A 85 3.36 2.21 -12.48
CA PHE A 85 2.96 2.23 -11.09
C PHE A 85 1.45 2.49 -10.97
N LYS A 86 0.87 1.98 -9.89
CA LYS A 86 -0.54 2.15 -9.51
C LYS A 86 -0.61 2.98 -8.23
N TYR A 87 -1.72 3.70 -8.03
CA TYR A 87 -1.96 4.45 -6.79
C TYR A 87 -2.10 3.52 -5.58
N GLY A 88 -1.64 4.02 -4.42
CA GLY A 88 -1.73 3.34 -3.14
C GLY A 88 -0.47 2.53 -2.81
N THR A 89 -0.66 1.48 -2.01
CA THR A 89 0.40 0.58 -1.55
C THR A 89 -0.07 -0.87 -1.71
N ALA A 90 0.87 -1.81 -1.79
CA ALA A 90 0.54 -3.23 -1.82
C ALA A 90 1.65 -4.05 -1.12
N PRO A 91 1.30 -5.12 -0.39
CA PRO A 91 2.29 -6.04 0.16
C PRO A 91 3.15 -6.69 -0.94
N GLY A 92 4.45 -6.83 -0.67
CA GLY A 92 5.37 -7.45 -1.63
C GLY A 92 5.61 -6.64 -2.92
N ALA A 93 5.19 -5.38 -2.95
CA ALA A 93 5.39 -4.47 -4.07
C ALA A 93 6.54 -3.50 -3.79
N LEU A 94 7.10 -2.93 -4.85
CA LEU A 94 7.93 -1.75 -4.74
C LEU A 94 7.02 -0.56 -4.49
N VAL A 95 7.15 0.10 -3.33
CA VAL A 95 6.30 1.23 -2.94
C VAL A 95 7.14 2.49 -2.85
N ILE A 96 6.62 3.59 -3.38
CA ILE A 96 7.22 4.93 -3.31
C ILE A 96 6.22 5.85 -2.65
N GLY A 97 6.65 6.50 -1.57
CA GLY A 97 5.86 7.48 -0.82
C GLY A 97 6.53 8.85 -0.94
N TRP A 98 5.74 9.88 -1.24
CA TRP A 98 6.27 11.23 -1.40
C TRP A 98 5.30 12.32 -0.93
N ASN A 99 5.85 13.52 -0.74
CA ASN A 99 5.12 14.77 -0.60
C ASN A 99 5.84 15.84 -1.45
N SER A 100 5.48 17.12 -1.31
CA SER A 100 6.09 18.19 -2.11
C SER A 100 7.60 18.37 -1.90
N ARG A 101 8.17 17.85 -0.80
CA ARG A 101 9.56 18.10 -0.37
C ARG A 101 10.45 16.87 -0.39
N HIS A 102 9.89 15.67 -0.21
CA HIS A 102 10.66 14.46 0.01
C HIS A 102 9.97 13.23 -0.57
N THR A 103 10.78 12.22 -0.90
CA THR A 103 10.34 10.90 -1.36
C THR A 103 11.26 9.83 -0.80
N ALA A 104 10.68 8.67 -0.47
CA ALA A 104 11.41 7.48 -0.04
C ALA A 104 10.76 6.22 -0.58
N VAL A 105 11.54 5.14 -0.60
CA VAL A 105 11.17 3.89 -1.25
C VAL A 105 11.13 2.76 -0.22
N THR A 106 10.17 1.85 -0.37
CA THR A 106 10.18 0.54 0.28
C THR A 106 10.24 -0.53 -0.79
N LEU A 107 11.26 -1.37 -0.72
CA LEU A 107 11.49 -2.45 -1.68
C LEU A 107 10.50 -3.60 -1.49
N PRO A 108 10.37 -4.51 -2.47
CA PRO A 108 9.40 -5.63 -2.39
C PRO A 108 9.57 -6.56 -1.19
N ASP A 109 10.77 -6.63 -0.60
CA ASP A 109 11.05 -7.40 0.62
C ASP A 109 10.76 -6.62 1.91
N GLY A 110 10.26 -5.39 1.80
CA GLY A 110 10.01 -4.49 2.92
C GLY A 110 11.20 -3.62 3.30
N THR A 111 12.36 -3.75 2.64
CA THR A 111 13.56 -2.98 2.97
C THR A 111 13.34 -1.49 2.65
N PRO A 112 13.44 -0.57 3.63
CA PRO A 112 13.31 0.86 3.40
C PRO A 112 14.61 1.45 2.86
N VAL A 113 14.50 2.37 1.90
CA VAL A 113 15.63 3.02 1.23
C VAL A 113 15.30 4.48 0.97
N SER A 114 16.23 5.38 1.29
CA SER A 114 16.06 6.81 1.09
C SER A 114 17.38 7.53 0.85
N SER A 115 17.30 8.73 0.28
CA SER A 115 18.39 9.71 0.24
C SER A 115 17.86 11.02 0.80
N GLY A 116 18.58 11.66 1.72
CA GLY A 116 18.20 12.94 2.33
C GLY A 116 17.78 12.84 3.80
N GLU A 117 17.60 11.64 4.34
CA GLU A 117 17.23 11.40 5.74
C GLU A 117 18.46 11.21 6.62
N GLY A 118 19.17 12.29 6.90
CA GLY A 118 20.44 12.24 7.65
C GLY A 118 21.68 12.06 6.77
N GLY A 119 21.55 12.28 5.45
CA GLY A 119 22.67 12.26 4.52
C GLY A 119 22.25 11.79 3.13
N GLY A 120 23.20 11.20 2.40
CA GLY A 120 22.94 10.63 1.09
C GLY A 120 22.14 9.33 1.12
N VAL A 121 22.40 8.46 0.15
CA VAL A 121 21.70 7.19 0.00
C VAL A 121 21.98 6.27 1.19
N LYS A 122 20.92 5.74 1.80
CA LYS A 122 21.00 4.73 2.86
C LYS A 122 19.90 3.68 2.76
N ILE A 123 20.20 2.52 3.31
CA ILE A 123 19.22 1.50 3.68
C ILE A 123 18.81 1.72 5.14
N GLY A 124 17.53 1.60 5.44
CA GLY A 124 16.97 1.85 6.77
C GLY A 124 16.13 3.13 6.83
N GLY A 125 15.46 3.34 7.97
CA GLY A 125 14.48 4.42 8.17
C GLY A 125 13.05 3.94 7.95
N GLY A 126 12.12 4.87 7.70
CA GLY A 126 10.70 4.54 7.55
C GLY A 126 10.26 4.14 6.13
N GLY A 127 11.13 4.30 5.13
CA GLY A 127 10.83 4.00 3.73
C GLY A 127 9.61 4.77 3.24
N ALA A 128 8.86 4.21 2.30
CA ALA A 128 7.66 4.81 1.73
C ALA A 128 6.49 4.97 2.72
N TYR A 129 6.54 4.37 3.93
CA TYR A 129 5.42 4.35 4.88
C TYR A 129 5.53 5.41 5.99
N GLN A 130 6.37 6.42 5.80
CA GLN A 130 6.49 7.48 6.79
C GLN A 130 5.22 8.34 6.85
N PRO A 131 4.79 8.79 8.05
CA PRO A 131 3.57 9.59 8.20
C PRO A 131 3.55 10.91 7.44
N GLN A 132 4.71 11.41 7.01
CA GLN A 132 4.84 12.67 6.28
C GLN A 132 4.42 12.59 4.80
N PHE A 133 4.32 11.38 4.24
CA PHE A 133 4.00 11.23 2.82
C PHE A 133 2.49 11.28 2.58
N THR A 134 2.10 12.15 1.66
CA THR A 134 0.69 12.37 1.30
C THR A 134 0.30 11.62 0.03
N HIS A 135 1.28 11.13 -0.73
CA HIS A 135 1.08 10.36 -1.94
C HIS A 135 1.84 9.04 -1.87
N HIS A 136 1.23 8.00 -2.40
CA HIS A 136 1.83 6.67 -2.49
C HIS A 136 1.47 6.03 -3.82
N MET A 137 2.46 5.40 -4.43
CA MET A 137 2.27 4.55 -5.59
C MET A 137 3.13 3.29 -5.47
N PHE A 138 2.66 2.21 -6.07
CA PHE A 138 3.35 0.94 -6.04
C PHE A 138 3.48 0.32 -7.43
N LEU A 139 4.57 -0.42 -7.63
CA LEU A 139 4.75 -1.29 -8.77
C LEU A 139 4.63 -2.74 -8.28
N PRO A 140 3.60 -3.50 -8.75
CA PRO A 140 3.51 -4.91 -8.45
C PRO A 140 4.68 -5.64 -9.10
N VAL A 141 5.60 -6.14 -8.28
CA VAL A 141 6.47 -7.25 -8.67
C VAL A 141 5.60 -8.50 -8.44
N ALA A 142 5.50 -9.49 -9.32
CA ALA A 142 4.44 -10.53 -9.29
C ALA A 142 4.32 -11.35 -7.98
N PRO A 143 3.18 -11.36 -7.24
CA PRO A 143 3.03 -12.09 -5.96
C PRO A 143 3.66 -13.49 -5.99
N GLU A 144 4.54 -13.78 -5.01
CA GLU A 144 4.68 -15.11 -4.43
C GLU A 144 3.25 -15.43 -4.08
N ALA A 145 2.68 -16.38 -4.81
CA ALA A 145 1.26 -16.67 -4.77
C ALA A 145 0.84 -16.57 -3.31
N ALA A 146 0.02 -15.56 -2.99
CA ALA A 146 -0.75 -15.63 -1.77
C ALA A 146 -1.39 -17.00 -1.88
N GLU A 147 -1.07 -17.89 -0.94
CA GLU A 147 -1.61 -19.23 -0.95
C GLU A 147 -3.10 -19.08 -1.20
N ASP A 148 -3.54 -19.71 -2.28
CA ASP A 148 -4.91 -19.75 -2.75
C ASP A 148 -5.72 -20.43 -1.65
N THR A 149 -6.01 -19.68 -0.59
CA THR A 149 -7.07 -20.01 0.33
C THR A 149 -8.30 -19.77 -0.51
N PRO A 150 -9.06 -20.82 -0.87
CA PRO A 150 -10.28 -20.63 -1.60
C PRO A 150 -11.12 -19.66 -0.77
N ALA A 151 -11.41 -18.49 -1.32
CA ALA A 151 -12.51 -17.70 -0.82
C ALA A 151 -13.71 -18.65 -0.80
N PRO A 152 -14.42 -18.81 0.34
CA PRO A 152 -15.60 -19.64 0.34
C PRO A 152 -16.53 -19.06 -0.72
N GLU A 153 -16.80 -19.88 -1.73
CA GLU A 153 -17.67 -19.59 -2.85
C GLU A 153 -18.99 -19.14 -2.24
N GLU A 154 -19.30 -17.84 -2.31
CA GLU A 154 -20.62 -17.35 -1.99
C GLU A 154 -21.58 -18.08 -2.91
N ALA A 155 -22.34 -18.99 -2.30
CA ALA A 155 -23.35 -19.78 -2.94
C ALA A 155 -24.23 -18.88 -3.80
N ALA A 156 -24.21 -19.14 -5.10
CA ALA A 156 -25.16 -18.61 -6.03
C ALA A 156 -26.58 -18.92 -5.52
N VAL A 157 -27.34 -17.88 -5.17
CA VAL A 157 -28.81 -17.94 -5.15
C VAL A 157 -29.31 -16.75 -5.97
N LEU A 158 -29.62 -17.03 -7.23
CA LEU A 158 -30.39 -16.12 -8.07
C LEU A 158 -31.83 -16.61 -8.17
N VAL A 159 -32.72 -15.63 -8.08
CA VAL A 159 -34.12 -15.54 -8.55
C VAL A 159 -35.21 -15.80 -7.52
N GLY A 160 -35.99 -14.73 -7.28
CA GLY A 160 -37.33 -14.79 -6.70
C GLY A 160 -37.95 -13.41 -6.52
N VAL A 161 -38.28 -12.71 -7.61
CA VAL A 161 -39.22 -11.58 -7.61
C VAL A 161 -40.55 -12.03 -7.01
N VAL A 162 -41.05 -11.36 -5.97
CA VAL A 162 -42.43 -10.84 -5.79
C VAL A 162 -42.56 -10.03 -4.49
N GLU A 163 -43.12 -8.83 -4.58
CA GLU A 163 -43.75 -8.05 -3.49
C GLU A 163 -45.10 -7.57 -4.05
N PRO A 164 -46.16 -7.25 -3.28
CA PRO A 164 -46.59 -7.59 -1.91
C PRO A 164 -48.01 -8.24 -1.88
N GLU A 165 -48.47 -8.82 -0.75
CA GLU A 165 -49.88 -8.73 -0.31
C GLU A 165 -50.04 -9.12 1.18
N ALA A 166 -50.91 -8.39 1.88
CA ALA A 166 -51.21 -8.41 3.32
C ALA A 166 -52.35 -9.40 3.68
N PRO A 167 -53.07 -9.26 4.82
CA PRO A 167 -52.74 -9.54 6.22
C PRO A 167 -53.68 -10.62 6.84
N ALA A 168 -53.40 -11.08 8.08
CA ALA A 168 -54.34 -11.50 9.16
C ALA A 168 -53.70 -12.56 10.10
N PRO A 169 -54.28 -12.87 11.28
CA PRO A 169 -54.88 -12.02 12.31
C PRO A 169 -54.32 -12.34 13.72
N ASP A 170 -54.31 -11.36 14.63
CA ASP A 170 -54.30 -11.59 16.10
C ASP A 170 -55.76 -11.75 16.61
N PRO A 171 -56.10 -12.26 17.82
CA PRO A 171 -55.27 -12.29 19.05
C PRO A 171 -55.44 -13.49 20.06
N ALA A 172 -54.42 -13.63 20.94
CA ALA A 172 -54.44 -13.80 22.42
C ALA A 172 -55.17 -15.00 23.11
N PRO A 173 -55.08 -15.20 24.46
CA PRO A 173 -54.23 -14.57 25.50
C PRO A 173 -53.51 -15.57 26.45
N THR A 174 -52.48 -15.10 27.17
CA THR A 174 -52.20 -15.63 28.52
C THR A 174 -51.96 -14.47 29.48
N ASP A 175 -52.95 -14.26 30.35
CA ASP A 175 -52.89 -13.36 31.50
C ASP A 175 -51.90 -13.86 32.56
N ALA A 176 -51.04 -12.96 33.04
CA ALA A 176 -50.62 -12.90 34.44
C ALA A 176 -49.94 -11.54 34.73
N ILE A 177 -50.78 -10.51 34.91
CA ILE A 177 -50.72 -9.47 35.96
C ILE A 177 -49.51 -9.44 36.90
N GLY A 178 -48.90 -8.25 37.05
CA GLY A 178 -48.29 -7.87 38.33
C GLY A 178 -47.21 -6.78 38.32
N SER A 179 -47.65 -5.51 38.28
CA SER A 179 -47.10 -4.39 39.07
C SER A 179 -45.96 -3.51 38.52
N GLU A 180 -46.38 -2.29 38.18
CA GLU A 180 -45.91 -0.99 38.71
C GLU A 180 -44.56 -0.38 38.24
N LEU A 181 -44.70 0.77 37.56
CA LEU A 181 -43.74 1.85 37.23
C LEU A 181 -43.11 2.48 38.52
N PRO A 182 -41.94 3.20 38.50
CA PRO A 182 -41.71 4.36 37.64
C PRO A 182 -40.27 4.66 37.16
N VAL A 183 -40.20 5.56 36.17
CA VAL A 183 -38.98 6.24 35.67
C VAL A 183 -38.67 7.46 36.56
N PRO A 184 -37.39 7.68 36.90
CA PRO A 184 -36.89 9.05 37.10
C PRO A 184 -35.64 9.38 36.26
N GLU A 185 -35.39 10.69 36.21
CA GLU A 185 -34.79 11.57 35.19
C GLU A 185 -33.25 11.58 35.05
N PRO A 186 -32.71 12.21 33.99
CA PRO A 186 -31.27 12.26 33.69
C PRO A 186 -30.45 13.14 34.65
N ASP A 187 -29.23 12.69 34.95
CA ASP A 187 -28.26 13.46 35.72
C ASP A 187 -27.62 14.60 34.90
N PRO A 188 -27.37 15.77 35.53
CA PRO A 188 -26.84 16.96 34.88
C PRO A 188 -25.32 16.90 34.62
N VAL A 189 -24.90 17.54 33.53
CA VAL A 189 -23.50 17.86 33.21
C VAL A 189 -23.01 19.02 34.11
N PRO A 190 -21.84 18.91 34.78
CA PRO A 190 -21.12 20.08 35.26
C PRO A 190 -19.97 20.47 34.33
N ALA A 191 -19.67 21.77 34.41
CA ALA A 191 -19.01 22.61 33.43
C ALA A 191 -17.47 22.49 33.38
N SER A 192 -16.97 22.98 32.25
CA SER A 192 -15.60 23.37 31.91
C SER A 192 -14.89 24.19 32.99
N ASP A 193 -13.73 23.70 33.44
CA ASP A 193 -12.70 24.53 34.08
C ASP A 193 -11.78 25.11 32.99
N GLU A 194 -11.98 26.41 32.74
CA GLU A 194 -11.09 27.27 31.98
C GLU A 194 -9.86 27.65 32.83
N ALA A 195 -8.75 27.82 32.12
CA ALA A 195 -7.41 28.00 32.61
C ALA A 195 -7.18 29.26 33.47
N VAL A 196 -6.37 29.10 34.51
CA VAL A 196 -5.45 30.14 35.01
C VAL A 196 -4.10 29.46 35.24
N ASN A 197 -3.09 29.86 34.47
CA ASN A 197 -1.78 30.11 35.06
C ASN A 197 -0.98 31.09 34.21
N SER A 198 -0.60 32.18 34.87
CA SER A 198 0.30 33.24 34.43
C SER A 198 1.77 32.78 34.42
#